data_AF-A0AAV0IUK0-F1
#
_entry.id   AF-A0AAV0IUK0-F1
#
_cell.length_a   1.000
_cell.length_b   1.000
_cell.length_c   1.000
_cell.angle_alpha   90.00
_cell.angle_beta   90.00
_cell.angle_gamma   90.00
#
_symmetry.space_group_name_H-M   'P 1'
#
loop_
_entity.id
_entity.type
_entity.pdbx_description
1 polymer ?
#
loop_
_entity_poly.entity_id
_entity_poly.type
_entity_poly.pdbx_seq_one_letter_code
_entity_poly.pdbx_strand_id
1 'polypeptide(L)'
;VAKDVGKAFGLLAGLASDRFSTPVLLLIGSIEGLIGYGVQWLVVSGRISPLPYWQMCVFLCLSGNSTTWMNTSVLVTCIRNFRRNRGPVSWILKGFVGLSTAIFTDLCSAFFSDDPTTFLLMLALVPFFVCLAAVFFLREIRPATTMAEEKEEGKYFSAFNVVAVAVVFLQLAYDFTPNPTRGHSLGFGITLLVLLASPLAVPVHKLVNGLRITAAEAKIERV
;
A
#
# COMPACT_ATOMS: atom_id res chain seq x y z
N VAL A 1 -8.80 -7.85 19.91
CA VAL A 1 -8.65 -6.98 21.09
C VAL A 1 -7.31 -6.25 21.12
N ALA A 2 -6.16 -6.89 21.39
CA ALA A 2 -4.86 -6.18 21.45
C ALA A 2 -4.51 -5.45 20.14
N LYS A 3 -4.65 -6.12 18.98
CA LYS A 3 -4.49 -5.49 17.66
C LYS A 3 -5.40 -4.26 17.47
N ASP A 4 -6.63 -4.33 17.99
CA ASP A 4 -7.62 -3.27 17.84
C ASP A 4 -7.35 -2.09 18.78
N VAL A 5 -6.76 -2.35 19.95
CA VAL A 5 -6.19 -1.32 20.83
C VAL A 5 -5.05 -0.59 20.13
N GLY A 6 -4.17 -1.31 19.42
CA GLY A 6 -3.15 -0.71 18.56
C GLY A 6 -3.73 0.28 17.54
N LYS A 7 -4.88 -0.06 16.94
CA LYS A 7 -5.56 0.83 15.99
C LYS A 7 -6.14 2.09 16.64
N ALA A 8 -6.45 2.07 17.94
CA ALA A 8 -6.94 3.25 18.65
C ALA A 8 -5.88 4.36 18.77
N PHE A 9 -4.59 4.01 18.71
CA PHE A 9 -3.49 4.98 18.69
C PHE A 9 -3.36 5.73 17.35
N GLY A 10 -4.20 5.42 16.35
CA GLY A 10 -4.22 6.13 15.07
C GLY A 10 -4.50 7.64 15.18
N LEU A 11 -5.09 8.12 16.28
CA LEU A 11 -5.20 9.55 16.58
C LEU A 11 -3.83 10.25 16.67
N LEU A 12 -2.82 9.56 17.21
CA LEU A 12 -1.45 10.08 17.27
C LEU A 12 -0.84 10.20 15.87
N ALA A 13 -1.12 9.24 14.99
CA ALA A 13 -0.68 9.33 13.59
C ALA A 13 -1.32 10.53 12.88
N GLY A 14 -2.59 10.83 13.17
CA GLY A 14 -3.27 12.03 12.68
C GLY A 14 -2.58 13.32 13.14
N LEU A 15 -2.34 13.48 14.44
CA LEU A 15 -1.65 14.65 15.01
C LEU A 15 -0.21 14.78 14.51
N ALA A 16 0.50 13.66 14.37
CA ALA A 16 1.85 13.63 13.84
C ALA A 16 1.90 14.04 12.37
N SER A 17 0.84 13.77 11.60
CA SER A 17 0.81 14.11 10.18
C SER A 17 0.84 15.61 9.88
N ASP A 18 0.43 16.45 10.82
CA ASP A 18 0.52 17.90 10.69
C ASP A 18 1.95 18.42 10.88
N ARG A 19 2.81 17.65 11.56
CA ARG A 19 4.18 18.06 11.90
C ARG A 19 5.26 17.32 11.12
N PHE A 20 4.99 16.10 10.69
CA PHE A 20 5.93 15.24 9.95
C PHE A 20 5.54 15.12 8.48
N SER A 21 6.54 14.95 7.62
CA SER A 21 6.33 14.71 6.19
C SER A 21 5.79 13.30 5.94
N THR A 22 5.01 13.13 4.87
CA THR A 22 4.42 11.83 4.48
C THR A 22 5.44 10.68 4.46
N PRO A 23 6.66 10.84 3.90
CA PRO A 23 7.61 9.73 3.84
C PRO A 23 8.05 9.25 5.22
N VAL A 24 8.15 10.16 6.19
CA VAL A 24 8.53 9.82 7.57
C VAL A 24 7.43 8.98 8.23
N LEU A 25 6.16 9.36 8.04
CA LEU A 25 5.03 8.59 8.56
C LEU A 25 4.97 7.17 7.95
N LEU A 26 5.21 7.05 6.64
CA LEU A 26 5.28 5.75 5.95
C LEU A 26 6.42 4.87 6.48
N LEU A 27 7.60 5.45 6.73
CA LEU A 27 8.74 4.74 7.29
C LEU A 27 8.50 4.27 8.73
N ILE A 28 7.89 5.12 9.57
CA ILE A 28 7.53 4.74 10.94
C ILE A 28 6.58 3.54 10.90
N GLY A 29 5.51 3.64 10.11
CA GLY A 29 4.56 2.55 9.95
C GLY A 29 5.19 1.27 9.42
N SER A 30 6.05 1.35 8.39
CA SER A 30 6.68 0.17 7.79
C SER A 30 7.66 -0.54 8.72
N ILE A 31 8.49 0.20 9.45
CA ILE A 31 9.41 -0.35 10.44
C ILE A 31 8.62 -0.99 11.58
N GLU A 32 7.60 -0.30 12.09
CA GLU A 32 6.74 -0.80 13.16
C GLU A 32 6.04 -2.11 12.76
N GLY A 33 5.57 -2.19 11.51
CA GLY A 33 4.92 -3.37 10.95
C GLY A 33 5.88 -4.54 10.77
N LEU A 34 7.08 -4.26 10.26
CA LEU A 34 8.15 -5.24 10.10
C LEU A 34 8.54 -5.84 11.46
N ILE A 35 8.66 -5.02 12.51
CA ILE A 35 8.96 -5.50 13.86
C ILE A 35 7.78 -6.30 14.42
N GLY A 36 6.56 -5.78 14.35
CA GLY A 36 5.38 -6.45 14.91
C GLY A 36 5.11 -7.82 14.29
N TYR A 37 5.03 -7.89 12.95
CA TYR A 37 4.81 -9.15 12.24
C TYR A 37 6.06 -10.03 12.20
N GLY A 38 7.26 -9.45 12.15
CA GLY A 38 8.52 -10.20 12.16
C GLY A 38 8.76 -10.93 13.47
N VAL A 39 8.43 -10.31 14.62
CA VAL A 39 8.52 -11.00 15.92
C VAL A 39 7.47 -12.10 16.03
N GLN A 40 6.25 -11.87 15.55
CA GLN A 40 5.22 -12.93 15.48
C GLN A 40 5.71 -14.10 14.61
N TRP A 41 6.31 -13.83 13.46
CA TRP A 41 6.91 -14.83 12.61
C TRP A 41 8.02 -15.62 13.33
N LEU A 42 8.93 -14.95 14.05
CA LEU A 42 10.01 -15.60 14.80
C LEU A 42 9.48 -16.58 15.87
N VAL A 43 8.40 -16.22 16.58
CA VAL A 43 7.80 -17.11 17.57
C VAL A 43 7.10 -18.29 16.90
N VAL A 44 6.27 -18.04 15.90
CA VAL A 44 5.48 -19.11 15.24
C VAL A 44 6.38 -20.07 14.47
N SER A 45 7.50 -19.59 13.92
CA SER A 45 8.52 -20.42 13.26
C SER A 45 9.45 -21.17 14.21
N GLY A 46 9.26 -21.03 15.54
CA GLY A 46 10.06 -21.73 16.55
C GLY A 46 11.52 -21.27 16.64
N ARG A 47 11.87 -20.11 16.06
CA ARG A 47 13.23 -19.57 16.07
C ARG A 47 13.61 -18.93 17.40
N ILE A 48 12.60 -18.48 18.15
CA ILE A 48 12.75 -17.97 19.52
C ILE A 48 11.79 -18.70 20.46
N SER A 49 12.13 -18.73 21.75
CA SER A 49 11.24 -19.25 22.78
C SER A 49 9.92 -18.47 22.80
N PRO A 50 8.79 -19.12 23.11
CA PRO A 50 7.50 -18.46 23.17
C PRO A 50 7.53 -17.30 24.17
N LEU A 51 7.21 -16.11 23.67
CA LEU A 51 7.16 -14.90 24.48
C LEU A 51 5.98 -14.99 25.45
N PRO A 52 6.09 -14.42 26.67
CA PRO A 52 4.97 -14.29 27.58
C PRO A 52 3.83 -13.49 26.95
N TYR A 53 2.59 -13.80 27.36
CA TYR A 53 1.37 -13.27 26.74
C TYR A 53 1.35 -11.74 26.59
N TRP A 54 1.85 -11.01 27.60
CA TRP A 54 1.88 -9.55 27.55
C TRP A 54 2.79 -9.02 26.44
N GLN A 55 3.94 -9.67 26.16
CA GLN A 55 4.85 -9.27 25.09
C GLN A 55 4.21 -9.52 23.73
N MET A 56 3.51 -10.65 23.57
CA MET A 56 2.73 -10.93 22.37
C MET A 56 1.65 -9.87 22.14
N CYS A 57 0.94 -9.46 23.20
CA CYS A 57 -0.02 -8.36 23.11
C CYS A 57 0.62 -7.06 22.65
N VAL A 58 1.81 -6.71 23.15
CA VAL A 58 2.55 -5.51 22.70
C VAL A 58 2.89 -5.60 21.22
N PHE A 59 3.44 -6.72 20.73
CA PHE A 59 3.75 -6.87 19.30
C PHE A 59 2.50 -6.91 18.41
N LEU A 60 1.38 -7.44 18.90
CA LEU A 60 0.09 -7.37 18.20
C LEU A 60 -0.46 -5.94 18.14
N CYS A 61 -0.34 -5.18 19.23
CA CYS A 61 -0.66 -3.75 19.25
C CYS A 61 0.22 -2.98 18.25
N LEU A 62 1.52 -3.29 18.21
CA LEU A 62 2.51 -2.69 17.31
C LEU A 62 2.13 -2.93 15.84
N SER A 63 1.84 -4.19 15.47
CA SER A 63 1.32 -4.53 14.14
C SER A 63 0.02 -3.78 13.81
N GLY A 64 -0.87 -3.62 14.78
CA GLY A 64 -2.12 -2.86 14.62
C GLY A 64 -1.86 -1.37 14.36
N ASN A 65 -0.99 -0.75 15.15
CA ASN A 65 -0.66 0.67 15.07
C ASN A 65 0.07 1.01 13.76
N SER A 66 0.97 0.15 13.30
CA SER A 66 1.64 0.26 11.99
C SER A 66 0.66 0.50 10.83
N THR A 67 -0.45 -0.25 10.78
CA THR A 67 -1.47 -0.07 9.74
C THR A 67 -2.14 1.30 9.80
N THR A 68 -2.24 1.91 10.98
CA THR A 68 -2.81 3.26 11.13
C THR A 68 -1.88 4.36 10.65
N TRP A 69 -0.57 4.21 10.86
CA TRP A 69 0.43 5.12 10.29
C TRP A 69 0.39 5.11 8.77
N MET A 70 0.41 3.92 8.16
CA MET A 70 0.36 3.76 6.71
C MET A 70 -0.94 4.33 6.12
N ASN A 71 -2.09 4.01 6.72
CA ASN A 71 -3.38 4.51 6.23
C ASN A 71 -3.47 6.04 6.34
N THR A 72 -3.00 6.61 7.45
CA THR A 72 -2.98 8.06 7.67
C THR A 72 -2.06 8.75 6.68
N SER A 73 -0.84 8.24 6.46
CA SER A 73 0.11 8.85 5.53
C SER A 73 -0.41 8.87 4.09
N VAL A 74 -1.04 7.79 3.64
CA VAL A 74 -1.65 7.75 2.30
C VAL A 74 -2.82 8.72 2.20
N LEU A 75 -3.72 8.73 3.20
CA LEU A 75 -4.88 9.62 3.23
C LEU A 75 -4.47 11.10 3.20
N VAL A 76 -3.54 11.49 4.07
CA VAL A 76 -3.06 12.88 4.16
C VAL A 76 -2.41 13.31 2.85
N THR A 77 -1.66 12.43 2.20
CA THR A 77 -1.06 12.70 0.89
C THR A 77 -2.11 12.92 -0.19
N CYS A 78 -3.12 12.04 -0.26
CA CYS A 78 -4.21 12.18 -1.21
C CYS A 78 -4.99 13.50 -1.02
N ILE A 79 -5.27 13.89 0.22
CA ILE A 79 -6.00 15.13 0.55
C ILE A 79 -5.15 16.39 0.26
N ARG A 80 -3.83 16.32 0.50
CA ARG A 80 -2.88 17.40 0.17
C ARG A 80 -2.73 17.56 -1.34
N ASN A 81 -2.71 16.46 -2.10
CA ASN A 81 -2.61 16.47 -3.56
C ASN A 81 -3.90 16.96 -4.23
N PHE A 82 -5.07 16.45 -3.82
CA PHE A 82 -6.36 16.78 -4.43
C PHE A 82 -7.17 17.75 -3.57
N ARG A 83 -6.70 18.99 -3.40
CA ARG A 83 -7.31 19.97 -2.48
C ARG A 83 -8.75 20.34 -2.83
N ARG A 84 -9.14 20.30 -4.10
CA ARG A 84 -10.48 20.68 -4.61
C ARG A 84 -11.52 19.56 -4.46
N ASN A 85 -11.09 18.30 -4.53
CA ASN A 85 -11.99 17.13 -4.56
C ASN A 85 -11.70 16.11 -3.44
N ARG A 86 -11.41 16.60 -2.23
CA ARG A 86 -10.97 15.80 -1.07
C ARG A 86 -11.96 14.70 -0.67
N GLY A 87 -13.27 15.00 -0.76
CA GLY A 87 -14.34 14.08 -0.39
C GLY A 87 -14.31 12.80 -1.23
N PRO A 88 -14.56 12.86 -2.55
CA PRO A 88 -14.55 11.68 -3.42
C PRO A 88 -13.24 10.87 -3.37
N VAL A 89 -12.08 11.56 -3.30
CA VAL A 89 -10.77 10.90 -3.22
C VAL A 89 -10.64 10.08 -1.94
N SER A 90 -11.08 10.62 -0.80
CA SER A 90 -11.05 9.89 0.49
C SER A 90 -11.96 8.66 0.51
N TRP A 91 -13.11 8.73 -0.17
CA TRP A 91 -14.03 7.60 -0.32
C TRP A 91 -13.46 6.49 -1.19
N ILE A 92 -12.89 6.86 -2.34
CA ILE A 92 -12.24 5.92 -3.25
C ILE A 92 -11.06 5.23 -2.55
N LEU A 93 -10.23 6.00 -1.83
CA LEU A 93 -9.12 5.43 -1.05
C LEU A 93 -9.60 4.41 -0.02
N LYS A 94 -10.69 4.71 0.71
CA LYS A 94 -11.30 3.73 1.63
C LYS A 94 -11.84 2.50 0.89
N GLY A 95 -12.40 2.67 -0.31
CA GLY A 95 -12.79 1.56 -1.17
C GLY A 95 -11.62 0.65 -1.53
N PHE A 96 -10.47 1.22 -1.88
CA PHE A 96 -9.26 0.45 -2.18
C PHE A 96 -8.72 -0.34 -0.99
N VAL A 97 -8.89 0.14 0.25
CA VAL A 97 -8.53 -0.62 1.45
C VAL A 97 -9.38 -1.89 1.60
N GLY A 98 -10.67 -1.82 1.26
CA GLY A 98 -11.54 -3.00 1.21
C GLY A 98 -11.13 -3.96 0.09
N LEU A 99 -10.92 -3.40 -1.11
CA LEU A 99 -10.52 -4.16 -2.29
C LEU A 99 -9.17 -4.89 -2.07
N SER A 100 -8.18 -4.24 -1.46
CA SER A 100 -6.88 -4.85 -1.17
C SER A 100 -6.99 -6.01 -0.18
N THR A 101 -7.93 -5.96 0.76
CA THR A 101 -8.19 -7.07 1.71
C THR A 101 -8.74 -8.30 0.97
N ALA A 102 -9.63 -8.10 0.01
CA ALA A 102 -10.16 -9.17 -0.83
C ALA A 102 -9.04 -9.77 -1.70
N ILE A 103 -8.28 -8.95 -2.43
CA ILE A 103 -7.17 -9.44 -3.27
C ILE A 103 -6.15 -10.20 -2.41
N PHE A 104 -5.83 -9.67 -1.24
CA PHE A 104 -4.90 -10.31 -0.32
C PHE A 104 -5.39 -11.71 0.11
N THR A 105 -6.69 -11.87 0.34
CA THR A 105 -7.29 -13.17 0.67
C THR A 105 -7.16 -14.15 -0.50
N ASP A 106 -7.43 -13.70 -1.72
CA ASP A 106 -7.28 -14.51 -2.94
C ASP A 106 -5.82 -14.90 -3.20
N LEU A 107 -4.88 -13.97 -2.99
CA LEU A 107 -3.44 -14.24 -3.09
C LEU A 107 -3.00 -15.24 -2.03
N CYS A 108 -3.53 -15.14 -0.80
CA CYS A 108 -3.25 -16.08 0.27
C CYS A 108 -3.70 -17.48 -0.10
N SER A 109 -4.95 -17.64 -0.57
CA SER A 109 -5.46 -18.95 -0.96
C SER A 109 -4.78 -19.52 -2.21
N ALA A 110 -4.33 -18.66 -3.14
CA ALA A 110 -3.68 -19.06 -4.38
C ALA A 110 -2.20 -19.47 -4.22
N PHE A 111 -1.43 -18.69 -3.45
CA PHE A 111 0.03 -18.83 -3.37
C PHE A 111 0.51 -19.47 -2.08
N PHE A 112 -0.20 -19.28 -0.98
CA PHE A 112 0.24 -19.75 0.33
C PHE A 112 -0.57 -20.99 0.71
N SER A 113 0.14 -22.06 1.04
CA SER A 113 -0.45 -23.20 1.75
C SER A 113 -0.98 -22.70 3.11
N ASP A 114 -1.83 -23.47 3.80
CA ASP A 114 -2.37 -23.17 5.15
C ASP A 114 -1.30 -23.04 6.26
N ASP A 115 -0.05 -22.69 5.93
CA ASP A 115 1.06 -22.46 6.83
C ASP A 115 1.06 -21.01 7.38
N PRO A 116 0.83 -20.83 8.69
CA PRO A 116 0.79 -19.52 9.32
C PRO A 116 2.15 -18.80 9.32
N THR A 117 3.28 -19.53 9.22
CA THR A 117 4.60 -18.89 9.25
C THR A 117 4.84 -18.10 7.98
N THR A 118 4.61 -18.70 6.81
CA THR A 118 4.82 -18.03 5.53
C THR A 118 3.87 -16.83 5.36
N PHE A 119 2.64 -16.95 5.88
CA PHE A 119 1.68 -15.85 5.92
C PHE A 119 2.17 -14.64 6.73
N LEU A 120 2.71 -14.86 7.94
CA LEU A 120 3.25 -13.79 8.77
C LEU A 120 4.47 -13.11 8.14
N LEU A 121 5.33 -13.89 7.46
CA LEU A 121 6.49 -13.36 6.76
C LEU A 121 6.07 -12.46 5.58
N MET A 122 5.03 -12.85 4.83
CA MET A 122 4.47 -12.01 3.77
C MET A 122 3.92 -10.70 4.35
N LEU A 123 3.14 -10.75 5.43
CA LEU A 123 2.62 -9.56 6.11
C LEU A 123 3.71 -8.62 6.64
N ALA A 124 4.88 -9.15 6.98
CA ALA A 124 6.01 -8.33 7.40
C ALA A 124 6.74 -7.69 6.21
N LEU A 125 7.11 -8.48 5.19
CA LEU A 125 7.99 -8.03 4.11
C LEU A 125 7.26 -7.27 3.01
N VAL A 126 6.09 -7.73 2.56
CA VAL A 126 5.39 -7.13 1.42
C VAL A 126 5.00 -5.67 1.72
N PRO A 127 4.32 -5.35 2.83
CA PRO A 127 4.01 -3.96 3.17
C PRO A 127 5.27 -3.12 3.38
N PHE A 128 6.33 -3.70 3.94
CA PHE A 128 7.60 -3.00 4.15
C PHE A 128 8.24 -2.55 2.82
N PHE A 129 8.41 -3.46 1.87
CA PHE A 129 8.99 -3.13 0.57
C PHE A 129 8.09 -2.21 -0.26
N VAL A 130 6.78 -2.39 -0.20
CA VAL A 130 5.82 -1.50 -0.87
C VAL A 130 5.91 -0.09 -0.29
N CYS A 131 5.93 0.07 1.04
CA CYS A 131 6.08 1.37 1.68
C CYS A 131 7.44 2.00 1.38
N LEU A 132 8.52 1.21 1.36
CA LEU A 132 9.86 1.69 1.02
C LEU A 132 9.91 2.20 -0.42
N ALA A 133 9.39 1.43 -1.37
CA ALA A 133 9.25 1.87 -2.76
C ALA A 133 8.39 3.14 -2.84
N ALA A 134 7.26 3.18 -2.13
CA ALA A 134 6.38 4.34 -2.07
C ALA A 134 7.11 5.58 -1.53
N VAL A 135 7.98 5.46 -0.53
CA VAL A 135 8.81 6.57 -0.01
C VAL A 135 9.76 7.11 -1.08
N PHE A 136 10.33 6.25 -1.94
CA PHE A 136 11.20 6.67 -3.03
C PHE A 136 10.45 7.27 -4.23
N PHE A 137 9.28 6.72 -4.57
CA PHE A 137 8.51 7.10 -5.76
C PHE A 137 7.46 8.20 -5.50
N LEU A 138 6.83 8.24 -4.32
CA LEU A 138 5.87 9.28 -3.91
C LEU A 138 6.62 10.51 -3.40
N ARG A 139 7.38 11.16 -4.28
CA ARG A 139 7.77 12.55 -4.02
C ARG A 139 6.54 13.42 -4.24
N GLU A 140 6.17 14.24 -3.26
CA GLU A 140 5.01 15.14 -3.34
C GLU A 140 5.06 15.94 -4.66
N ILE A 141 4.13 15.65 -5.57
CA ILE A 141 3.99 16.39 -6.82
C ILE A 141 3.34 17.71 -6.45
N ARG A 142 3.89 18.83 -6.97
CA ARG A 142 3.29 20.15 -6.75
C ARG A 142 1.85 20.11 -7.30
N PRO A 143 0.86 20.64 -6.56
CA PRO A 143 -0.53 20.63 -7.02
C PRO A 143 -0.63 21.29 -8.40
N ALA A 144 -1.44 20.72 -9.30
CA ALA A 144 -1.73 21.31 -10.60
C ALA A 144 -2.14 22.80 -10.44
N THR A 145 -1.43 23.67 -11.15
CA THR A 145 -1.66 25.13 -11.09
C THR A 145 -2.39 25.64 -12.34
N THR A 146 -2.46 24.82 -13.39
CA THR A 146 -3.06 25.19 -14.68
C THR A 146 -4.24 24.28 -15.06
N MET A 147 -5.20 24.82 -15.82
CA MET A 147 -6.39 24.05 -16.27
C MET A 147 -6.04 22.86 -17.18
N ALA A 148 -4.89 22.92 -17.86
CA ALA A 148 -4.39 21.81 -18.67
C ALA A 148 -3.88 20.65 -17.80
N GLU A 149 -3.19 20.94 -16.69
CA GLU A 149 -2.76 19.95 -15.71
C GLU A 149 -3.95 19.29 -15.00
N GLU A 150 -5.00 20.06 -14.69
CA GLU A 150 -6.22 19.54 -14.06
C GLU A 150 -6.98 18.55 -14.98
N LYS A 151 -7.04 18.84 -16.29
CA LYS A 151 -7.66 17.93 -17.27
C LYS A 151 -6.85 16.65 -17.47
N GLU A 152 -5.52 16.73 -17.41
CA GLU A 152 -4.62 15.57 -17.39
C GLU A 152 -4.83 14.74 -16.11
N GLU A 153 -4.84 15.36 -14.92
CA GLU A 153 -5.10 14.67 -13.65
C GLU A 153 -6.46 13.94 -13.64
N GLY A 154 -7.51 14.58 -14.17
CA GLY A 154 -8.82 13.98 -14.32
C GLY A 154 -8.83 12.72 -15.21
N LYS A 155 -8.04 12.70 -16.28
CA LYS A 155 -7.88 11.51 -17.13
C LYS A 155 -7.17 10.37 -16.40
N TYR A 156 -6.08 10.65 -15.69
CA TYR A 156 -5.39 9.61 -14.90
C TYR A 156 -6.28 9.08 -13.78
N PHE A 157 -7.04 9.95 -13.12
CA PHE A 157 -7.99 9.58 -12.09
C PHE A 157 -9.14 8.72 -12.64
N SER A 158 -9.66 9.05 -13.82
CA SER A 158 -10.67 8.25 -14.52
C SER A 158 -10.11 6.88 -14.91
N ALA A 159 -8.90 6.81 -15.48
CA ALA A 159 -8.23 5.56 -15.81
C ALA A 159 -8.02 4.67 -14.58
N PHE A 160 -7.59 5.26 -13.46
CA PHE A 160 -7.42 4.54 -12.19
C PHE A 160 -8.73 3.95 -11.67
N ASN A 161 -9.83 4.72 -11.73
CA ASN A 161 -11.15 4.21 -11.37
C ASN A 161 -11.64 3.10 -12.29
N VAL A 162 -11.40 3.19 -13.61
CA VAL A 162 -11.75 2.12 -14.56
C VAL A 162 -10.98 0.85 -14.24
N VAL A 163 -9.68 0.95 -13.95
CA VAL A 163 -8.86 -0.19 -13.52
C VAL A 163 -9.40 -0.79 -12.21
N ALA A 164 -9.77 0.04 -11.24
CA ALA A 164 -10.35 -0.42 -9.97
C ALA A 164 -11.65 -1.19 -10.17
N VAL A 165 -12.54 -0.66 -11.00
CA VAL A 165 -13.81 -1.31 -11.34
C VAL A 165 -13.55 -2.64 -12.04
N ALA A 166 -12.60 -2.69 -12.98
CA ALA A 166 -12.21 -3.94 -13.64
C ALA A 166 -11.69 -4.98 -12.64
N VAL A 167 -10.89 -4.58 -11.65
CA VAL A 167 -10.43 -5.48 -10.57
C VAL A 167 -11.62 -6.05 -9.78
N VAL A 168 -12.59 -5.22 -9.40
CA VAL A 168 -13.78 -5.69 -8.67
C VAL A 168 -14.56 -6.72 -9.49
N PHE A 169 -14.76 -6.47 -10.78
CA PHE A 169 -15.45 -7.44 -11.67
C PHE A 169 -14.66 -8.74 -11.84
N LEU A 170 -13.33 -8.67 -11.92
CA LEU A 170 -12.47 -9.84 -11.97
C LEU A 170 -12.57 -10.67 -10.68
N GLN A 171 -12.58 -10.03 -9.50
CA GLN A 171 -12.78 -10.71 -8.22
C GLN A 171 -14.15 -11.36 -8.14
N LEU A 172 -15.20 -10.64 -8.52
CA LEU A 172 -16.56 -11.17 -8.56
C LEU A 172 -16.63 -12.40 -9.47
N ALA A 173 -16.02 -12.36 -10.66
CA ALA A 173 -15.98 -13.49 -11.58
C ALA A 173 -15.21 -14.69 -11.01
N TYR A 174 -14.14 -14.46 -10.24
CA TYR A 174 -13.39 -15.50 -9.55
C TYR A 174 -14.23 -16.18 -8.45
N ASP A 175 -14.94 -15.40 -7.63
CA ASP A 175 -15.82 -15.92 -6.57
C ASP A 175 -16.96 -16.79 -7.13
N PHE A 176 -17.43 -16.50 -8.34
CA PHE A 176 -18.45 -17.30 -9.02
C PHE A 176 -17.91 -18.58 -9.70
N THR A 177 -16.60 -18.81 -9.71
CA THR A 177 -16.00 -19.98 -10.37
C THR A 177 -15.87 -21.15 -9.38
N PRO A 178 -16.69 -22.21 -9.48
CA PRO A 178 -16.59 -23.36 -8.60
C PRO A 178 -15.34 -24.21 -8.92
N ASN A 179 -14.56 -24.56 -7.90
CA ASN A 179 -13.37 -25.42 -7.97
C ASN A 179 -12.31 -24.95 -8.99
N PRO A 180 -11.70 -23.77 -8.82
CA PRO A 180 -10.65 -23.29 -9.71
C PRO A 180 -9.44 -24.23 -9.66
N THR A 181 -8.97 -24.68 -10.82
CA THR A 181 -7.71 -25.43 -10.89
C THR A 181 -6.54 -24.52 -10.50
N ARG A 182 -5.46 -25.11 -9.95
CA ARG A 182 -4.27 -24.36 -9.49
C ARG A 182 -3.72 -23.40 -10.56
N GLY A 183 -3.79 -23.78 -11.84
CA GLY A 183 -3.40 -22.94 -12.96
C GLY A 183 -4.28 -21.69 -13.14
N HIS A 184 -5.60 -21.81 -12.97
CA HIS A 184 -6.51 -20.65 -13.04
C HIS A 184 -6.29 -19.71 -11.87
N SER A 185 -6.08 -20.23 -10.65
CA SER A 185 -5.79 -19.42 -9.46
C SER A 185 -4.47 -18.65 -9.60
N LEU A 186 -3.42 -19.30 -10.11
CA LEU A 186 -2.14 -18.64 -10.42
C LEU A 186 -2.27 -17.58 -11.53
N GLY A 187 -2.95 -17.90 -12.64
CA GLY A 187 -3.17 -16.96 -13.73
C GLY A 187 -3.99 -15.73 -13.30
N PHE A 188 -5.01 -15.94 -12.47
CA PHE A 188 -5.79 -14.88 -11.85
C PHE A 188 -4.94 -14.00 -10.95
N GLY A 189 -4.15 -14.59 -10.04
CA GLY A 189 -3.24 -13.87 -9.16
C GLY A 189 -2.20 -13.04 -9.93
N ILE A 190 -1.62 -13.57 -11.00
CA ILE A 190 -0.67 -12.84 -11.86
C ILE A 190 -1.37 -11.67 -12.57
N THR A 191 -2.58 -11.89 -13.10
CA THR A 191 -3.36 -10.85 -13.77
C THR A 191 -3.72 -9.72 -12.81
N LEU A 192 -4.13 -10.06 -11.57
CA LEU A 192 -4.37 -9.09 -10.51
C LEU A 192 -3.12 -8.29 -10.16
N LEU A 193 -1.96 -8.94 -10.01
CA LEU A 193 -0.69 -8.26 -9.71
C LEU A 193 -0.27 -7.29 -10.82
N VAL A 194 -0.41 -7.68 -12.09
CA VAL A 194 -0.12 -6.80 -13.24
C VAL A 194 -1.05 -5.60 -13.24
N LEU A 195 -2.35 -5.83 -12.98
CA LEU A 195 -3.35 -4.78 -12.98
C LEU A 195 -3.15 -3.81 -11.80
N LEU A 196 -2.68 -4.31 -10.65
CA LEU A 196 -2.28 -3.51 -9.48
C LEU A 196 -1.01 -2.69 -9.73
N ALA A 197 -0.08 -3.21 -10.53
CA ALA A 197 1.16 -2.53 -10.89
C ALA A 197 0.97 -1.42 -11.94
N SER A 198 -0.08 -1.51 -12.78
CA SER A 198 -0.44 -0.53 -13.81
C SER A 198 -0.46 0.93 -13.32
N PRO A 199 -1.17 1.28 -12.21
CA PRO A 199 -1.15 2.65 -11.69
C PRO A 199 0.20 3.10 -11.14
N LEU A 200 1.09 2.17 -10.78
CA LEU A 200 2.47 2.48 -10.39
C LEU A 200 3.35 2.86 -11.60
N ALA A 201 2.97 2.46 -12.81
CA ALA A 201 3.73 2.78 -14.02
C ALA A 201 3.71 4.29 -14.33
N VAL A 202 2.65 5.01 -13.96
CA VAL A 202 2.51 6.46 -14.19
C VAL A 202 3.57 7.27 -13.42
N PRO A 203 3.74 7.13 -12.08
CA PRO A 203 4.79 7.84 -11.36
C PRO A 203 6.21 7.40 -11.79
N VAL A 204 6.41 6.12 -12.10
CA VAL A 204 7.70 5.62 -12.61
C VAL A 204 8.04 6.26 -13.96
N HIS A 205 7.09 6.35 -14.88
CA HIS A 205 7.28 6.98 -16.18
C HIS A 205 7.60 8.47 -16.03
N LYS A 206 6.89 9.18 -15.15
CA LYS A 206 7.18 10.59 -14.86
C LYS A 206 8.56 10.78 -14.24
N LEU A 207 9.00 9.90 -13.33
CA LEU A 207 10.32 9.95 -12.72
C LEU A 207 11.44 9.71 -13.76
N VAL A 208 11.31 8.67 -14.59
CA VAL A 208 12.29 8.34 -15.64
C VAL A 208 12.41 9.47 -16.65
N ASN A 209 11.30 10.06 -17.08
CA ASN A 209 11.32 11.20 -17.99
C ASN A 209 11.94 12.44 -17.34
N GLY A 210 11.63 12.71 -16.06
CA GLY A 210 12.24 13.80 -15.31
C GLY A 210 13.76 13.68 -15.19
N LEU A 211 14.27 12.48 -14.90
CA LEU A 211 15.71 12.17 -14.85
C LEU A 211 16.39 12.31 -16.22
N ARG A 212 15.69 11.92 -17.30
CA ARG A 212 16.21 12.08 -18.67
C ARG A 212 16.35 13.54 -19.06
N ILE A 213 15.40 14.39 -18.65
CA ILE A 213 15.44 15.85 -18.91
C ILE A 213 16.59 16.49 -18.14
N THR A 214 16.74 16.19 -16.84
CA THR A 214 17.86 16.73 -16.04
C THR A 214 19.22 16.27 -16.55
N ALA A 215 19.33 15.00 -17.00
CA ALA A 215 20.55 14.50 -17.63
C ALA A 215 20.84 15.18 -18.99
N ALA A 216 19.81 15.58 -19.73
CA ALA A 216 19.96 16.33 -20.98
C ALA A 216 20.38 17.79 -20.72
N GLU A 217 19.78 18.47 -19.75
CA GLU A 217 20.17 19.83 -19.36
C GLU A 217 21.62 19.89 -18.84
N ALA A 218 22.01 18.95 -17.98
CA ALA A 218 23.38 18.85 -17.49
C ALA A 218 24.43 18.54 -18.58
N LYS A 219 23.98 18.06 -19.75
CA LYS A 219 24.83 17.82 -20.92
C LYS A 219 24.95 19.07 -21.80
N ILE A 220 23.90 19.90 -21.86
CA ILE A 220 23.89 21.18 -22.57
C ILE A 220 24.76 22.21 -21.85
N GLU A 221 24.75 22.23 -20.52
CA GLU A 221 25.51 23.20 -19.70
C GLU A 221 27.04 22.94 -19.68
N ARG A 222 27.50 21.82 -20.24
CA ARG A 222 28.93 21.45 -20.35
C ARG A 222 29.54 21.69 -21.74
N VAL A 223 28.76 22.18 -22.71
CA VAL A 223 29.20 22.52 -24.07
C VAL A 223 29.30 24.02 -24.19
#